data_AF-A0A5P8KDM0-F1
#
_entry.id   AF-A0A5P8KDM0-F1
#
_cell.length_a   1.000
_cell.length_b   1.000
_cell.length_c   1.000
_cell.angle_alpha   90.00
_cell.angle_beta   90.00
_cell.angle_gamma   90.00
#
_symmetry.space_group_name_H-M   'P 1'
#
loop_
_entity.id
_entity.type
_entity.pdbx_description
1 polymer ?
#
loop_
_entity_poly.entity_id
_entity_poly.type
_entity_poly.pdbx_seq_one_letter_code
_entity_poly.pdbx_strand_id
1 'polypeptide(L)'
;MKPREDVAAMLRAGATQRQITAALGVQPRIIAATRQALGIPVPPGRGGRRRDAVRDQVADMLRTGATARQIRAALGVSTRIVTEVRKDRGIPIPAGRGGGRSPDPALHDRIAQLLHAGHTYDEIQAQTGGTSTATIAAVRKERRIPLPPGRHNHTGQPARTPEQALHHHSRPAPDDHTDWTGPTQGHSLPVLWSAGRHNALHIAFRLHHGRQPTGYVRRTCTHPGCITGAHLNDRRIRQANNRADQAYEQIFGATS
;
A
#
# COMPACT_ATOMS: atom_id res chain seq x y z
N MET A 1 6.86 11.67 -37.94
CA MET A 1 7.99 12.49 -38.42
C MET A 1 8.70 11.71 -39.50
N LYS A 2 8.86 12.25 -40.72
CA LYS A 2 9.61 11.56 -41.78
C LYS A 2 11.09 11.46 -41.35
N PRO A 3 11.71 10.26 -41.36
CA PRO A 3 13.12 10.10 -41.00
C PRO A 3 13.98 10.95 -41.94
N ARG A 4 14.93 11.71 -41.39
CA ARG A 4 15.87 12.46 -42.24
C ARG A 4 16.86 11.49 -42.88
N GLU A 5 16.93 11.51 -44.20
CA GLU A 5 17.73 10.55 -44.98
C GLU A 5 19.24 10.75 -44.79
N ASP A 6 19.70 11.99 -44.59
CA ASP A 6 21.09 12.33 -44.29
C ASP A 6 21.58 11.71 -42.97
N VAL A 7 20.76 11.82 -41.91
CA VAL A 7 21.01 11.17 -40.63
C VAL A 7 20.99 9.65 -40.79
N ALA A 8 20.06 9.10 -41.56
CA ALA A 8 19.97 7.66 -41.82
C ALA A 8 21.21 7.12 -42.55
N ALA A 9 21.72 7.84 -43.55
CA ALA A 9 22.93 7.49 -44.28
C ALA A 9 24.14 7.42 -43.34
N MET A 10 24.35 8.45 -42.51
CA MET A 10 25.45 8.46 -41.54
C MET A 10 25.30 7.35 -40.48
N LEU A 11 24.08 7.07 -40.02
CA LEU A 11 23.80 5.99 -39.07
C LEU A 11 24.15 4.61 -39.66
N ARG A 12 23.83 4.35 -40.93
CA ARG A 12 24.18 3.10 -41.63
C ARG A 12 25.69 2.98 -41.87
N ALA A 13 26.35 4.11 -42.12
CA ALA A 13 27.81 4.18 -42.21
C ALA A 13 28.54 4.04 -40.85
N GLY A 14 27.80 3.83 -39.75
CA GLY A 14 28.37 3.60 -38.43
C GLY A 14 28.81 4.87 -37.68
N ALA A 15 28.50 6.06 -38.18
CA ALA A 15 28.85 7.31 -37.50
C ALA A 15 28.18 7.44 -36.12
N THR A 16 28.92 8.01 -35.18
CA THR A 16 28.44 8.27 -33.82
C THR A 16 27.49 9.47 -33.78
N GLN A 17 26.61 9.53 -32.78
CA GLN A 17 25.73 10.69 -32.58
C GLN A 17 26.50 12.02 -32.51
N ARG A 18 27.70 12.02 -31.92
CA ARG A 18 28.56 13.22 -31.85
C ARG A 18 29.04 13.64 -33.24
N GLN A 19 29.48 12.69 -34.07
CA GLN A 19 29.89 12.96 -35.45
C GLN A 19 28.71 13.46 -36.30
N ILE A 20 27.53 12.86 -36.13
CA ILE A 20 26.32 13.28 -36.85
C ILE A 20 25.88 14.68 -36.40
N THR A 21 25.90 14.98 -35.10
CA THR A 21 25.59 16.33 -34.59
C THR A 21 26.61 17.35 -35.06
N ALA A 22 27.90 17.01 -35.07
CA ALA A 22 28.95 17.92 -35.55
C ALA A 22 28.87 18.17 -37.07
N ALA A 23 28.55 17.13 -37.86
CA ALA A 23 28.49 17.24 -39.32
C ALA A 23 27.19 17.89 -39.82
N LEU A 24 26.05 17.59 -39.19
CA LEU A 24 24.72 17.98 -39.69
C LEU A 24 24.00 19.00 -38.80
N GLY A 25 24.57 19.37 -37.65
CA GLY A 25 23.95 20.29 -36.68
C GLY A 25 22.67 19.74 -36.03
N VAL A 26 22.42 18.42 -36.14
CA VAL A 26 21.15 17.82 -35.71
C VAL A 26 21.18 17.49 -34.21
N GLN A 27 20.09 17.81 -33.51
CA GLN A 27 19.90 17.49 -32.10
C GLN A 27 19.91 15.96 -31.84
N PRO A 28 20.54 15.47 -30.76
CA PRO A 28 20.62 14.03 -30.45
C PRO A 28 19.27 13.29 -30.42
N ARG A 29 18.19 13.96 -30.00
CA ARG A 29 16.84 13.38 -29.97
C ARG A 29 16.32 13.00 -31.37
N ILE A 30 16.65 13.79 -32.39
CA ILE A 30 16.23 13.53 -33.78
C ILE A 30 17.01 12.32 -34.32
N ILE A 31 18.28 12.18 -33.95
CA ILE A 31 19.12 11.03 -34.33
C ILE A 31 18.59 9.75 -33.66
N ALA A 32 18.20 9.81 -32.38
CA ALA A 32 17.61 8.68 -31.67
C ALA A 32 16.26 8.25 -32.27
N ALA A 33 15.36 9.21 -32.55
CA ALA A 33 14.07 8.94 -33.18
C ALA A 33 14.23 8.36 -34.60
N THR A 34 15.17 8.89 -35.39
CA THR A 34 15.48 8.39 -36.73
C THR A 34 16.03 6.95 -36.68
N ARG A 35 16.93 6.68 -35.73
CA ARG A 35 17.47 5.33 -35.50
C ARG A 35 16.36 4.34 -35.13
N GLN A 36 15.47 4.72 -34.22
CA GLN A 36 14.35 3.87 -33.79
C GLN A 36 13.34 3.63 -34.91
N ALA A 37 12.96 4.66 -35.66
CA ALA A 37 12.01 4.56 -36.76
C ALA A 37 12.52 3.65 -37.90
N LEU A 38 13.84 3.56 -38.08
CA LEU A 38 14.48 2.76 -39.13
C LEU A 38 15.06 1.43 -38.63
N GLY A 39 14.88 1.09 -37.34
CA GLY A 39 15.40 -0.15 -36.76
C GLY A 39 16.92 -0.32 -36.82
N ILE A 40 17.69 0.78 -36.91
CA ILE A 40 19.15 0.70 -37.06
C ILE A 40 19.79 0.35 -35.70
N PRO A 41 20.52 -0.78 -35.57
CA PRO A 41 21.09 -1.21 -34.30
C PRO A 41 22.10 -0.19 -33.77
N VAL A 42 22.17 -0.04 -32.44
CA VAL A 42 23.21 0.76 -31.79
C VAL A 42 24.54 0.00 -31.91
N PRO A 43 25.64 0.63 -32.38
CA PRO A 43 26.93 -0.03 -32.49
C PRO A 43 27.34 -0.70 -31.16
N PRO A 44 27.83 -1.94 -31.20
CA PRO A 44 28.21 -2.67 -29.99
C PRO A 44 29.33 -1.93 -29.27
N GLY A 45 29.14 -1.63 -27.97
CA GLY A 45 30.17 -1.01 -27.12
C GLY A 45 29.79 0.32 -26.45
N ARG A 46 28.71 1.00 -26.86
CA ARG A 46 28.24 2.19 -26.12
C ARG A 46 27.24 1.81 -25.02
N GLY A 47 27.75 1.65 -23.80
CA GLY A 47 27.00 1.75 -22.54
C GLY A 47 26.11 0.57 -22.15
N GLY A 48 25.69 -0.29 -23.08
CA GLY A 48 24.95 -1.54 -22.78
C GLY A 48 25.89 -2.70 -22.43
N ARG A 49 26.85 -2.99 -23.31
CA ARG A 49 27.74 -4.17 -23.21
C ARG A 49 28.53 -4.26 -21.90
N ARG A 50 28.97 -3.12 -21.33
CA ARG A 50 29.65 -3.10 -20.02
C ARG A 50 28.68 -3.35 -18.86
N ARG A 51 27.44 -2.88 -18.96
CA ARG A 51 26.38 -3.15 -17.97
C ARG A 51 25.94 -4.61 -18.04
N ASP A 52 25.83 -5.17 -19.24
CA ASP A 52 25.51 -6.58 -19.44
C ASP A 52 26.62 -7.48 -18.89
N ALA A 53 27.89 -7.16 -19.19
CA ALA A 53 29.03 -7.88 -18.63
C ALA A 53 29.08 -7.85 -17.10
N VAL A 54 28.76 -6.70 -16.47
CA VAL A 54 28.66 -6.62 -15.00
C VAL A 54 27.47 -7.43 -14.47
N ARG A 55 26.32 -7.43 -15.16
CA ARG A 55 25.17 -8.26 -14.78
C ARG A 55 25.46 -9.76 -14.94
N ASP A 56 26.22 -10.15 -15.96
CA ASP A 56 26.68 -11.52 -16.15
C ASP A 56 27.65 -11.94 -15.04
N GLN A 57 28.63 -11.11 -14.68
CA GLN A 57 29.52 -11.35 -13.53
C GLN A 57 28.74 -11.47 -12.22
N VAL A 58 27.74 -10.62 -12.00
CA VAL A 58 26.84 -10.74 -10.84
C VAL A 58 26.10 -12.08 -10.86
N ALA A 59 25.59 -12.51 -12.01
CA ALA A 59 24.88 -13.79 -12.15
C ALA A 59 25.81 -14.98 -11.86
N ASP A 60 27.05 -14.95 -12.33
CA ASP A 60 28.03 -16.01 -12.09
C ASP A 60 28.41 -16.08 -10.62
N MET A 61 28.69 -14.93 -9.99
CA MET A 61 28.92 -14.86 -8.54
C MET A 61 27.72 -15.38 -7.74
N LEU A 62 26.49 -15.09 -8.18
CA LEU A 62 25.29 -15.59 -7.54
C LEU A 62 25.15 -17.11 -7.67
N ARG A 63 25.47 -17.69 -8.84
CA ARG A 63 25.44 -19.15 -9.07
C ARG A 63 26.50 -19.89 -8.27
N THR A 64 27.66 -19.27 -8.03
CA THR A 64 28.71 -19.82 -7.14
C THR A 64 28.43 -19.59 -5.65
N GLY A 65 27.29 -19.00 -5.29
CA GLY A 65 26.83 -18.85 -3.91
C GLY A 65 27.31 -17.58 -3.20
N ALA A 66 27.90 -16.63 -3.92
CA ALA A 66 28.31 -15.35 -3.33
C ALA A 66 27.12 -14.56 -2.76
N THR A 67 27.35 -13.88 -1.65
CA THR A 67 26.38 -12.99 -1.01
C THR A 67 26.29 -11.66 -1.75
N ALA A 68 25.14 -10.97 -1.65
CA ALA A 68 25.00 -9.61 -2.17
C ALA A 68 26.05 -8.64 -1.58
N ARG A 69 26.50 -8.88 -0.34
CA ARG A 69 27.59 -8.13 0.29
C ARG A 69 28.94 -8.38 -0.41
N GLN A 70 29.29 -9.64 -0.67
CA GLN A 70 30.52 -10.00 -1.39
C GLN A 70 30.49 -9.46 -2.82
N ILE A 71 29.35 -9.56 -3.51
CA ILE A 71 29.18 -9.04 -4.87
C ILE A 71 29.32 -7.52 -4.90
N ARG A 72 28.71 -6.80 -3.93
CA ARG A 72 28.88 -5.35 -3.80
C ARG A 72 30.33 -4.97 -3.55
N ALA A 73 31.03 -5.69 -2.68
CA ALA A 73 32.43 -5.43 -2.38
C ALA A 73 33.35 -5.69 -3.58
N ALA A 74 33.09 -6.75 -4.35
CA ALA A 74 33.90 -7.14 -5.50
C ALA A 74 33.65 -6.29 -6.76
N LEU A 75 32.38 -5.97 -7.05
CA LEU A 75 31.97 -5.35 -8.31
C LEU A 75 31.49 -3.90 -8.17
N GLY A 76 31.39 -3.36 -6.95
CA GLY A 76 30.91 -2.00 -6.70
C GLY A 76 29.43 -1.78 -7.06
N VAL A 77 28.64 -2.85 -7.21
CA VAL A 77 27.23 -2.78 -7.62
C VAL A 77 26.29 -2.57 -6.44
N SER A 78 25.14 -1.94 -6.67
CA SER A 78 24.11 -1.80 -5.64
C SER A 78 23.39 -3.12 -5.37
N THR A 79 22.84 -3.28 -4.17
CA THR A 79 22.01 -4.44 -3.80
C THR A 79 20.79 -4.59 -4.72
N ARG A 80 20.26 -3.48 -5.23
CA ARG A 80 19.18 -3.47 -6.22
C ARG A 80 19.59 -4.20 -7.51
N ILE A 81 20.78 -3.92 -8.05
CA ILE A 81 21.27 -4.61 -9.26
C ILE A 81 21.38 -6.11 -9.02
N VAL A 82 21.85 -6.53 -7.85
CA VAL A 82 21.93 -7.96 -7.48
C VAL A 82 20.54 -8.60 -7.45
N THR A 83 19.55 -7.94 -6.86
CA THR A 83 18.15 -8.42 -6.82
C THR A 83 17.53 -8.50 -8.22
N GLU A 84 17.73 -7.48 -9.05
CA GLU A 84 17.24 -7.46 -10.43
C GLU A 84 17.88 -8.59 -11.24
N VAL A 85 19.21 -8.73 -11.22
CA VAL A 85 19.90 -9.82 -11.94
C VAL A 85 19.42 -11.19 -11.47
N ARG A 86 19.22 -11.37 -10.16
CA ARG A 86 18.69 -12.62 -9.60
C ARG A 86 17.30 -12.93 -10.17
N LYS A 87 16.41 -11.95 -10.24
CA LYS A 87 15.06 -12.08 -10.81
C LYS A 87 15.11 -12.33 -12.33
N ASP A 88 15.87 -11.52 -13.06
CA ASP A 88 15.99 -11.56 -14.51
C ASP A 88 16.59 -12.90 -14.99
N ARG A 89 17.51 -13.48 -14.22
CA ARG A 89 18.20 -14.74 -14.56
C ARG A 89 17.64 -15.97 -13.84
N GLY A 90 16.53 -15.83 -13.12
CA GLY A 90 15.86 -16.94 -12.43
C GLY A 90 16.72 -17.65 -11.38
N ILE A 91 17.69 -16.96 -10.78
CA ILE A 91 18.59 -17.58 -9.81
C ILE A 91 17.86 -17.67 -8.46
N PRO A 92 17.72 -18.88 -7.87
CA PRO A 92 16.99 -19.03 -6.62
C PRO A 92 17.70 -18.30 -5.46
N ILE A 93 16.92 -17.81 -4.52
CA ILE A 93 17.44 -17.30 -3.25
C ILE A 93 17.87 -18.52 -2.44
N PRO A 94 19.14 -18.64 -2.00
CA PRO A 94 19.55 -19.72 -1.12
C PRO A 94 18.66 -19.76 0.13
N ALA A 95 18.15 -20.94 0.47
CA ALA A 95 17.30 -21.15 1.63
C ALA A 95 17.99 -20.58 2.89
N GLY A 96 17.24 -19.82 3.70
CA GLY A 96 17.73 -19.23 4.95
C GLY A 96 18.47 -17.89 4.84
N ARG A 97 18.62 -17.28 3.65
CA ARG A 97 19.36 -16.00 3.47
C ARG A 97 18.50 -14.80 3.06
N GLY A 98 17.18 -14.91 3.17
CA GLY A 98 16.27 -13.78 3.01
C GLY A 98 16.09 -12.98 4.30
N GLY A 99 17.15 -12.45 4.93
CA GLY A 99 17.10 -11.41 5.98
C GLY A 99 16.39 -11.74 7.31
N GLY A 100 15.38 -12.60 7.32
CA GLY A 100 14.86 -13.26 8.50
C GLY A 100 15.65 -14.55 8.69
N ARG A 101 16.24 -14.73 9.88
CA ARG A 101 16.48 -16.09 10.39
C ARG A 101 15.19 -16.86 10.12
N SER A 102 15.25 -17.92 9.30
CA SER A 102 14.09 -18.80 9.17
C SER A 102 13.62 -19.09 10.59
N PRO A 103 12.37 -18.75 10.92
CA PRO A 103 11.96 -18.83 12.30
C PRO A 103 12.18 -20.25 12.78
N ASP A 104 12.82 -20.38 13.92
CA ASP A 104 13.02 -21.68 14.54
C ASP A 104 11.64 -22.37 14.64
N PRO A 105 11.41 -23.51 13.94
CA PRO A 105 10.12 -24.18 13.95
C PRO A 105 9.65 -24.50 15.37
N ALA A 106 10.59 -24.84 16.26
CA ALA A 106 10.28 -25.10 17.67
C ALA A 106 9.78 -23.84 18.39
N LEU A 107 10.33 -22.67 18.08
CA LEU A 107 9.83 -21.39 18.60
C LEU A 107 8.42 -21.08 18.07
N HIS A 108 8.18 -21.31 16.78
CA HIS A 108 6.85 -21.12 16.18
C HIS A 108 5.79 -22.02 16.83
N ASP A 109 6.12 -23.29 17.05
CA ASP A 109 5.21 -24.22 17.70
C ASP A 109 4.97 -23.86 19.18
N ARG A 110 6.01 -23.42 19.89
CA ARG A 110 5.87 -22.88 21.26
C ARG A 110 4.97 -21.64 21.30
N ILE A 111 5.15 -20.69 20.38
CA ILE A 111 4.29 -19.50 20.26
C ILE A 111 2.84 -19.93 20.00
N ALA A 112 2.62 -20.89 19.09
CA ALA A 112 1.29 -21.39 18.78
C ALA A 112 0.61 -22.04 20.00
N GLN A 113 1.35 -22.84 20.78
CA GLN A 113 0.87 -23.42 22.03
C GLN A 113 0.44 -22.35 23.03
N LEU A 114 1.26 -21.32 23.24
CA LEU A 114 0.94 -20.20 24.15
C LEU A 114 -0.28 -19.40 23.68
N LEU A 115 -0.40 -19.17 22.36
CA LEU A 115 -1.57 -18.51 21.77
C LEU A 115 -2.85 -19.33 21.95
N HIS A 116 -2.78 -20.66 21.80
CA HIS A 116 -3.92 -21.55 22.07
C HIS A 116 -4.28 -21.60 23.56
N ALA A 117 -3.30 -21.47 24.45
CA ALA A 117 -3.48 -21.35 25.89
C ALA A 117 -3.97 -19.96 26.33
N GLY A 118 -4.27 -19.05 25.40
CA GLY A 118 -4.86 -17.74 25.70
C GLY A 118 -3.89 -16.66 26.19
N HIS A 119 -2.57 -16.89 26.10
CA HIS A 119 -1.58 -15.90 26.55
C HIS A 119 -1.62 -14.62 25.69
N THR A 120 -1.37 -13.49 26.34
CA THR A 120 -1.19 -12.18 25.71
C THR A 120 0.15 -12.11 24.97
N TYR A 121 0.31 -11.11 24.09
CA TYR A 121 1.57 -10.95 23.37
C TYR A 121 2.72 -10.68 24.34
N ASP A 122 2.52 -9.83 25.34
CA ASP A 122 3.56 -9.47 26.32
C ASP A 122 4.02 -10.69 27.14
N GLU A 123 3.09 -11.54 27.57
CA GLU A 123 3.41 -12.81 28.25
C GLU A 123 4.18 -13.76 27.32
N ILE A 124 3.79 -13.86 26.05
CA ILE A 124 4.51 -14.65 25.05
C ILE A 124 5.92 -14.09 24.84
N GLN A 125 6.10 -12.76 24.75
CA GLN A 125 7.42 -12.14 24.63
C GLN A 125 8.29 -12.49 25.83
N ALA A 126 7.75 -12.37 27.05
CA ALA A 126 8.47 -12.72 28.28
C ALA A 126 8.90 -14.20 28.30
N GLN A 127 8.00 -15.12 27.92
CA GLN A 127 8.27 -16.56 27.96
C GLN A 127 9.16 -17.08 26.82
N THR A 128 9.26 -16.33 25.71
CA THR A 128 10.02 -16.74 24.51
C THR A 128 11.33 -15.98 24.35
N GLY A 129 11.79 -15.26 25.38
CA GLY A 129 13.07 -14.54 25.35
C GLY A 129 13.06 -13.29 24.49
N GLY A 130 11.94 -12.56 24.47
CA GLY A 130 11.81 -11.28 23.77
C GLY A 130 11.46 -11.40 22.29
N THR A 131 10.80 -12.50 21.88
CA THR A 131 10.29 -12.63 20.49
C THR A 131 9.48 -11.40 20.10
N SER A 132 9.65 -10.90 18.87
CA SER A 132 8.93 -9.70 18.44
C SER A 132 7.42 -9.94 18.32
N THR A 133 6.61 -8.91 18.59
CA THR A 133 5.16 -8.94 18.36
C THR A 133 4.79 -9.24 16.91
N ALA A 134 5.65 -8.86 15.95
CA ALA A 134 5.49 -9.18 14.54
C ALA A 134 5.62 -10.68 14.25
N THR A 135 6.58 -11.36 14.88
CA THR A 135 6.72 -12.82 14.80
C THR A 135 5.52 -13.53 15.40
N ILE A 136 5.05 -13.10 16.58
CA ILE A 136 3.86 -13.67 17.23
C ILE A 136 2.62 -13.50 16.35
N ALA A 137 2.44 -12.32 15.74
CA ALA A 137 1.35 -12.06 14.80
C ALA A 137 1.45 -12.91 13.52
N ALA A 138 2.67 -13.12 13.01
CA ALA A 138 2.90 -13.99 11.86
C ALA A 138 2.51 -15.44 12.17
N VAL A 139 2.95 -16.00 13.30
CA VAL A 139 2.57 -17.36 13.74
C VAL A 139 1.06 -17.49 13.90
N ARG A 140 0.42 -16.53 14.58
CA ARG A 140 -1.04 -16.51 14.75
C ARG A 140 -1.76 -16.58 13.40
N LYS A 141 -1.32 -15.77 12.42
CA LYS A 141 -1.90 -15.73 11.07
C LYS A 141 -1.65 -17.03 10.30
N GLU A 142 -0.42 -17.53 10.33
CA GLU A 142 0.00 -18.76 9.64
C GLU A 142 -0.78 -19.98 10.17
N ARG A 143 -0.92 -20.09 11.48
CA ARG A 143 -1.64 -21.19 12.16
C ARG A 143 -3.16 -20.95 12.27
N ARG A 144 -3.67 -19.84 11.71
CA ARG A 144 -5.10 -19.44 11.73
C ARG A 144 -5.71 -19.45 13.15
N ILE A 145 -4.93 -19.04 14.15
CA ILE A 145 -5.38 -19.02 15.55
C ILE A 145 -6.28 -17.79 15.78
N PRO A 146 -7.55 -17.97 16.18
CA PRO A 146 -8.47 -16.86 16.37
C PRO A 146 -7.97 -15.91 17.46
N LEU A 147 -8.21 -14.61 17.28
CA LEU A 147 -8.03 -13.64 18.36
C LEU A 147 -8.91 -14.07 19.54
N PRO A 148 -8.38 -14.09 20.78
CA PRO A 148 -9.22 -14.33 21.95
C PRO A 148 -10.40 -13.36 21.90
N PRO A 149 -11.64 -13.84 22.13
CA PRO A 149 -12.77 -12.95 22.24
C PRO A 149 -12.50 -11.93 23.35
N GLY A 150 -12.75 -10.65 23.07
CA GLY A 150 -12.59 -9.59 24.07
C GLY A 150 -11.16 -9.06 24.22
N ARG A 151 -10.41 -8.88 23.12
CA ARG A 151 -9.09 -8.20 23.08
C ARG A 151 -9.03 -7.11 24.14
N HIS A 152 -8.36 -7.41 25.26
CA HIS A 152 -8.26 -6.42 26.30
C HIS A 152 -7.42 -5.27 25.75
N ASN A 153 -7.79 -4.03 26.07
CA ASN A 153 -6.84 -2.94 25.88
C ASN A 153 -5.59 -3.21 26.75
N HIS A 154 -4.54 -2.40 26.60
CA HIS A 154 -3.32 -2.51 27.43
C HIS A 154 -3.59 -2.41 28.95
N THR A 155 -4.83 -2.11 29.37
CA THR A 155 -5.27 -2.05 30.76
C THR A 155 -6.10 -3.26 31.20
N GLY A 156 -6.19 -4.34 30.42
CA GLY A 156 -6.93 -5.54 30.82
C GLY A 156 -8.46 -5.43 30.74
N GLN A 157 -9.02 -4.35 30.17
CA GLN A 157 -10.49 -4.20 30.03
C GLN A 157 -10.98 -4.78 28.70
N PRO A 158 -12.13 -5.50 28.70
CA PRO A 158 -12.67 -6.09 27.47
C PRO A 158 -12.85 -5.02 26.40
N ALA A 159 -12.49 -5.34 25.15
CA ALA A 159 -12.71 -4.44 24.03
C ALA A 159 -14.18 -4.01 23.97
N ARG A 160 -14.41 -2.69 23.98
CA ARG A 160 -15.74 -2.12 23.74
C ARG A 160 -16.27 -2.61 22.40
N THR A 161 -17.55 -2.95 22.32
CA THR A 161 -18.23 -3.14 21.04
C THR A 161 -18.16 -1.83 20.22
N PRO A 162 -18.32 -1.86 18.88
CA PRO A 162 -18.41 -0.64 18.09
C PRO A 162 -19.43 0.36 18.63
N GLU A 163 -20.57 -0.11 19.13
CA GLU A 163 -21.65 0.69 19.73
C GLU A 163 -21.22 1.33 21.04
N GLN A 164 -20.59 0.55 21.94
CA GLN A 164 -20.06 1.06 23.20
C GLN A 164 -18.94 2.08 22.96
N ALA A 165 -18.08 1.84 21.97
CA ALA A 165 -17.03 2.78 21.57
C ALA A 165 -17.61 4.07 20.97
N LEU A 166 -18.68 3.97 20.16
CA LEU A 166 -19.38 5.14 19.64
C LEU A 166 -19.96 5.96 20.80
N HIS A 167 -20.70 5.33 21.71
CA HIS A 167 -21.32 5.99 22.86
C HIS A 167 -20.28 6.67 23.76
N HIS A 168 -19.16 6.00 24.03
CA HIS A 168 -18.06 6.55 24.83
C HIS A 168 -17.48 7.86 24.27
N HIS A 169 -17.46 8.00 22.94
CA HIS A 169 -16.92 9.16 22.24
C HIS A 169 -17.99 10.15 21.75
N SER A 170 -19.26 9.93 22.09
CA SER A 170 -20.38 10.79 21.73
C SER A 170 -20.67 11.76 22.88
N ARG A 171 -20.70 13.07 22.61
CA ARG A 171 -21.14 14.09 23.56
C ARG A 171 -22.36 14.83 23.00
N PRO A 172 -23.44 15.02 23.78
CA PRO A 172 -24.52 15.89 23.36
C PRO A 172 -24.01 17.31 23.09
N ALA A 173 -24.55 17.93 22.05
CA ALA A 173 -24.31 19.31 21.64
C ALA A 173 -25.67 20.03 21.44
N PRO A 174 -25.69 21.37 21.28
CA PRO A 174 -26.94 22.11 21.04
C PRO A 174 -27.72 21.61 19.81
N ASP A 175 -29.00 21.95 19.73
CA ASP A 175 -29.85 21.71 18.55
C ASP A 175 -29.88 20.24 18.07
N ASP A 176 -29.94 19.29 19.02
CA ASP A 176 -29.96 17.84 18.76
C ASP A 176 -28.69 17.31 18.05
N HIS A 177 -27.58 18.06 18.17
CA HIS A 177 -26.28 17.61 17.67
C HIS A 177 -25.58 16.66 18.65
N THR A 178 -24.69 15.83 18.11
CA THR A 178 -23.79 14.98 18.88
C THR A 178 -22.37 15.21 18.37
N ASP A 179 -21.51 15.71 19.25
CA ASP A 179 -20.10 15.91 18.99
C ASP A 179 -19.31 14.61 19.12
N TRP A 180 -18.41 14.42 18.18
CA TRP A 180 -17.41 13.38 18.23
C TRP A 180 -16.19 13.85 19.01
N THR A 181 -15.94 13.22 20.17
CA THR A 181 -14.77 13.48 21.03
C THR A 181 -13.69 12.40 20.91
N GLY A 182 -13.90 11.46 20.01
CA GLY A 182 -12.97 10.37 19.76
C GLY A 182 -11.90 10.72 18.73
N PRO A 183 -11.06 9.72 18.39
CA PRO A 183 -10.01 9.90 17.41
C PRO A 183 -10.55 10.11 16.00
N THR A 184 -9.77 10.82 15.18
CA THR A 184 -10.09 11.10 13.78
C THR A 184 -8.93 10.65 12.88
N GLN A 185 -9.20 10.48 11.59
CA GLN A 185 -8.18 10.16 10.60
C GLN A 185 -8.27 11.06 9.37
N GLY A 186 -7.11 11.53 8.90
CA GLY A 186 -7.02 12.38 7.72
C GLY A 186 -7.80 13.69 7.90
N HIS A 187 -8.66 14.01 6.93
CA HIS A 187 -9.54 15.19 6.94
C HIS A 187 -10.70 15.07 7.95
N SER A 188 -10.39 14.83 9.21
CA SER A 188 -11.36 14.80 10.32
C SER A 188 -12.42 13.70 10.20
N LEU A 189 -12.10 12.56 9.55
CA LEU A 189 -13.02 11.42 9.48
C LEU A 189 -13.06 10.73 10.87
N PRO A 190 -14.23 10.68 11.55
CA PRO A 190 -14.36 9.99 12.83
C PRO A 190 -14.10 8.48 12.70
N VAL A 191 -13.16 7.96 13.48
CA VAL A 191 -12.81 6.53 13.48
C VAL A 191 -12.82 5.99 14.90
N LEU A 192 -13.22 4.73 15.07
CA LEU A 192 -13.11 4.04 16.34
C LEU A 192 -12.44 2.68 16.17
N TRP A 193 -11.80 2.22 17.24
CA TRP A 193 -11.16 0.91 17.30
C TRP A 193 -11.86 0.03 18.32
N SER A 194 -12.26 -1.16 17.87
CA SER A 194 -12.79 -2.24 18.71
C SER A 194 -12.10 -3.55 18.30
N ALA A 195 -12.84 -4.55 17.80
CA ALA A 195 -12.31 -5.74 17.13
C ALA A 195 -11.64 -5.42 15.78
N GLY A 196 -11.89 -4.22 15.25
CA GLY A 196 -11.27 -3.68 14.06
C GLY A 196 -11.36 -2.16 14.04
N ARG A 197 -10.94 -1.57 12.92
CA ARG A 197 -11.14 -0.14 12.67
C ARG A 197 -12.51 0.07 12.02
N HIS A 198 -13.31 0.97 12.58
CA HIS A 198 -14.65 1.30 12.08
C HIS A 198 -14.77 2.80 11.79
N ASN A 199 -15.63 3.15 10.83
CA ASN A 199 -16.04 4.54 10.57
C ASN A 199 -17.21 4.88 11.50
N ALA A 200 -17.04 5.87 12.39
CA ALA A 200 -18.05 6.17 13.40
C ALA A 200 -19.38 6.64 12.77
N LEU A 201 -19.33 7.34 11.62
CA LEU A 201 -20.53 7.77 10.88
C LEU A 201 -21.35 6.57 10.39
N HIS A 202 -20.72 5.48 9.98
CA HIS A 202 -21.43 4.27 9.53
C HIS A 202 -22.13 3.57 10.70
N ILE A 203 -21.50 3.54 11.87
CA ILE A 203 -22.09 2.95 13.08
C ILE A 203 -23.26 3.80 13.56
N ALA A 204 -23.09 5.12 13.65
CA ALA A 204 -24.16 6.04 14.03
C ALA A 204 -25.35 5.97 13.07
N PHE A 205 -25.09 5.95 11.76
CA PHE A 205 -26.11 5.75 10.73
C PHE A 205 -26.89 4.44 10.94
N ARG A 206 -26.17 3.34 11.16
CA ARG A 206 -26.79 2.03 11.35
C ARG A 206 -27.68 1.98 12.59
N LEU A 207 -27.21 2.55 13.70
CA LEU A 207 -27.98 2.57 14.94
C LEU A 207 -29.27 3.37 14.80
N HIS A 208 -29.24 4.49 14.07
CA HIS A 208 -30.42 5.32 13.87
C HIS A 208 -31.39 4.76 12.81
N HIS A 209 -30.89 4.31 11.66
CA HIS A 209 -31.75 3.86 10.55
C HIS A 209 -32.05 2.35 10.55
N GLY A 210 -31.50 1.57 11.48
CA GLY A 210 -31.70 0.12 11.57
C GLY A 210 -31.15 -0.69 10.40
N ARG A 211 -30.25 -0.11 9.58
CA ARG A 211 -29.68 -0.77 8.39
C ARG A 211 -28.25 -0.31 8.09
N GLN A 212 -27.51 -1.10 7.31
CA GLN A 212 -26.19 -0.68 6.82
C GLN A 212 -26.31 0.48 5.81
N PRO A 213 -25.37 1.44 5.81
CA PRO A 213 -25.33 2.48 4.80
C PRO A 213 -24.90 1.92 3.45
N THR A 214 -25.48 2.45 2.38
CA THR A 214 -25.05 2.20 1.01
C THR A 214 -24.09 3.31 0.58
N GLY A 215 -22.82 2.96 0.34
CA GLY A 215 -21.78 3.92 -0.07
C GLY A 215 -21.37 4.89 1.04
N TYR A 216 -20.94 6.10 0.65
CA TYR A 216 -20.49 7.12 1.61
C TYR A 216 -21.64 7.71 2.41
N VAL A 217 -21.46 7.80 3.72
CA VAL A 217 -22.32 8.58 4.64
C VAL A 217 -21.85 10.03 4.68
N ARG A 218 -22.78 10.99 4.55
CA ARG A 218 -22.53 12.43 4.61
C ARG A 218 -23.41 13.07 5.67
N ARG A 219 -22.88 14.11 6.31
CA ARG A 219 -23.66 14.98 7.21
C ARG A 219 -24.57 15.88 6.38
N THR A 220 -25.79 16.09 6.85
CA THR A 220 -26.74 17.06 6.28
C THR A 220 -26.81 18.36 7.07
N CYS A 221 -26.42 18.33 8.36
CA CYS A 221 -26.31 19.52 9.18
C CYS A 221 -25.02 20.30 8.93
N THR A 222 -25.01 21.57 9.32
CA THR A 222 -23.84 22.46 9.27
C THR A 222 -22.95 22.35 10.52
N HIS A 223 -23.42 21.71 11.59
CA HIS A 223 -22.65 21.52 12.83
C HIS A 223 -21.35 20.73 12.59
N PRO A 224 -20.17 21.34 12.80
CA PRO A 224 -18.90 20.68 12.54
C PRO A 224 -18.73 19.42 13.37
N GLY A 225 -18.28 18.33 12.74
CA GLY A 225 -18.01 17.09 13.47
C GLY A 225 -19.24 16.27 13.86
N CYS A 226 -20.46 16.75 13.64
CA CYS A 226 -21.70 16.07 14.05
C CYS A 226 -21.76 14.60 13.64
N ILE A 227 -22.16 13.73 14.57
CA ILE A 227 -22.39 12.30 14.33
C ILE A 227 -23.83 11.86 14.64
N THR A 228 -24.75 12.79 14.92
CA THR A 228 -26.17 12.47 15.17
C THR A 228 -26.73 11.68 13.99
N GLY A 229 -27.27 10.48 14.25
CA GLY A 229 -27.74 9.59 13.19
C GLY A 229 -28.79 10.21 12.26
N ALA A 230 -29.69 11.04 12.78
CA ALA A 230 -30.70 11.77 12.00
C ALA A 230 -30.10 12.77 11.00
N HIS A 231 -28.89 13.27 11.25
CA HIS A 231 -28.16 14.19 10.38
C HIS A 231 -27.26 13.47 9.37
N LEU A 232 -27.38 12.15 9.21
CA LEU A 232 -26.54 11.35 8.33
C LEU A 232 -27.33 10.77 7.17
N ASN A 233 -26.91 11.08 5.94
CA ASN A 233 -27.48 10.49 4.73
C ASN A 233 -26.48 9.58 4.05
N ASP A 234 -26.92 8.38 3.64
CA ASP A 234 -26.16 7.50 2.74
C ASP A 234 -26.53 7.77 1.27
N ARG A 235 -25.97 7.00 0.32
CA ARG A 235 -26.25 7.19 -1.12
C ARG A 235 -27.74 7.06 -1.44
N ARG A 236 -28.41 6.08 -0.82
CA ARG A 236 -29.83 5.79 -1.09
C ARG A 236 -30.72 6.96 -0.66
N ILE A 237 -30.52 7.50 0.55
CA ILE A 237 -31.31 8.64 1.04
C ILE A 237 -31.05 9.87 0.16
N ARG A 238 -29.78 10.17 -0.17
CA ARG A 238 -29.47 11.30 -1.06
C ARG A 238 -30.15 11.18 -2.43
N GLN A 239 -30.15 9.99 -3.02
CA GLN A 239 -30.83 9.77 -4.30
C GLN A 239 -32.35 9.89 -4.19
N ALA A 240 -32.94 9.58 -3.04
CA ALA A 240 -34.36 9.78 -2.79
C ALA A 240 -34.68 11.27 -2.64
N ASN A 241 -33.89 12.01 -1.85
CA ASN A 241 -34.05 13.46 -1.68
C ASN A 241 -33.94 14.19 -3.02
N ASN A 242 -32.87 13.93 -3.80
CA ASN A 242 -32.72 14.56 -5.12
C ASN A 242 -33.91 14.27 -6.06
N ARG A 243 -34.51 13.08 -5.98
CA ARG A 243 -35.72 12.74 -6.76
C ARG A 243 -36.95 13.50 -6.27
N ALA A 244 -37.08 13.66 -4.95
CA ALA A 244 -38.15 14.46 -4.37
C ALA A 244 -38.02 15.94 -4.73
N ASP A 245 -36.81 16.49 -4.68
CA ASP A 245 -36.53 17.88 -5.06
C ASP A 245 -36.87 18.11 -6.54
N GLN A 246 -36.44 17.22 -7.44
CA GLN A 246 -36.79 17.27 -8.86
C GLN A 246 -38.31 17.19 -9.11
N ALA A 247 -39.02 16.34 -8.38
CA ALA A 247 -40.47 16.24 -8.49
C ALA A 247 -41.17 17.51 -7.97
N TYR A 248 -40.67 18.10 -6.89
CA TYR A 248 -41.19 19.35 -6.34
C TYR A 248 -41.03 20.51 -7.34
N GLU A 249 -39.84 20.67 -7.92
CA GLU A 249 -39.56 21.68 -8.96
C GLU A 249 -40.47 21.49 -10.19
N GLN A 250 -40.75 20.26 -10.59
CA GLN A 250 -41.65 19.97 -11.71
C GLN A 250 -43.11 20.35 -11.43
N ILE A 251 -43.57 20.22 -10.19
CA ILE A 251 -44.97 20.48 -9.81
C ILE A 251 -45.19 21.96 -9.51
N PHE A 252 -44.27 22.60 -8.78
CA PHE A 252 -44.46 23.96 -8.25
C PHE A 252 -43.64 25.03 -8.96
N GLY A 253 -42.77 24.66 -9.90
CA GLY A 253 -41.81 25.56 -10.55
C GLY A 253 -40.57 25.81 -9.69
N ALA A 254 -39.53 26.39 -10.30
CA ALA A 254 -38.31 26.76 -9.59
C ALA A 254 -38.56 27.98 -8.70
N THR A 255 -38.29 27.85 -7.40
CA THR A 255 -38.22 28.98 -6.48
C THR A 255 -37.08 29.89 -6.92
N SER A 256 -37.42 31.01 -7.57
CA SER A 256 -36.48 32.05 -7.99
C SER A 256 -36.07 32.93 -6.82
#